data_AF-A0A7Y8HML6-F1
#
_entry.id   AF-A0A7Y8HML6-F1
#
_cell.length_a   1.000
_cell.length_b   1.000
_cell.length_c   1.000
_cell.angle_alpha   90.00
_cell.angle_beta   90.00
_cell.angle_gamma   90.00
#
_symmetry.space_group_name_H-M   'P 1'
#
loop_
_entity.id
_entity.type
_entity.pdbx_description
1 polymer ?
#
loop_
_entity_poly.entity_id
_entity_poly.type
_entity_poly.pdbx_seq_one_letter_code
_entity_poly.pdbx_strand_id
1 'polypeptide(L)'
;MLTVKEISEKFNVPKSTLYGWEKERKEVFDYLQNSNDNHELLRELSILIEKYSKSVCADFEIDEIEYVLNVGIENIKVDEIEKLHLIYSQLITKDIKQNGEFVLEIYQKLKNLNLIERYIFVSRIKSVKKLKAKNEDKKEAIMHYFKEFLKI
;
A
#
# COMPACT_ATOMS: atom_id res chain seq x y z
N MET A 1 4.15 21.61 -10.63
CA MET A 1 5.41 22.32 -10.35
C MET A 1 5.07 23.69 -9.83
N LEU A 2 5.63 24.08 -8.68
CA LEU A 2 5.46 25.42 -8.13
C LEU A 2 6.13 26.43 -9.05
N THR A 3 5.47 27.55 -9.29
CA THR A 3 6.03 28.73 -9.95
C THR A 3 7.00 29.45 -9.01
N VAL A 4 7.93 30.24 -9.56
CA VAL A 4 8.87 31.06 -8.77
C VAL A 4 8.16 31.96 -7.75
N LYS A 5 6.94 32.42 -8.08
CA LYS A 5 6.10 33.19 -7.15
C LYS A 5 5.65 32.34 -5.96
N GLU A 6 5.13 31.15 -6.22
CA GLU A 6 4.64 30.24 -5.17
C GLU A 6 5.79 29.71 -4.30
N ILE A 7 6.96 29.41 -4.88
CA ILE A 7 8.17 29.03 -4.12
C ILE A 7 8.60 30.19 -3.22
N SER A 8 8.59 31.42 -3.75
CA SER A 8 8.99 32.62 -3.01
C SER A 8 8.10 32.86 -1.80
N GLU A 9 6.79 32.72 -1.97
CA GLU A 9 5.79 32.87 -0.91
C GLU A 9 5.84 31.72 0.11
N LYS A 10 5.99 30.47 -0.36
CA LYS A 10 5.97 29.27 0.50
C LYS A 10 7.22 29.10 1.34
N PHE A 11 8.40 29.36 0.78
CA PHE A 11 9.69 29.14 1.45
C PHE A 11 10.34 30.43 1.94
N ASN A 12 9.65 31.57 1.77
CA ASN A 12 10.15 32.90 2.13
C ASN A 12 11.53 33.19 1.50
N VAL A 13 11.70 32.84 0.22
CA VAL A 13 12.92 33.07 -0.55
C VAL A 13 12.68 34.19 -1.55
N PRO A 14 13.53 35.22 -1.65
CA PRO A 14 13.37 36.27 -2.64
C PRO A 14 13.38 35.73 -4.08
N LYS A 15 12.52 36.26 -4.94
CA LYS A 15 12.45 35.87 -6.36
C LYS A 15 13.78 36.02 -7.09
N SER A 16 14.55 37.06 -6.78
CA SER A 16 15.89 37.29 -7.35
C SER A 16 16.86 36.14 -7.03
N THR A 17 16.82 35.62 -5.81
CA THR A 17 17.60 34.46 -5.38
C THR A 17 17.18 33.20 -6.12
N LEU A 18 15.86 32.99 -6.31
CA LEU A 18 15.34 31.84 -7.04
C LEU A 18 15.74 31.85 -8.53
N TYR A 19 15.67 33.00 -9.21
CA TYR A 19 16.17 33.13 -10.58
C TYR A 19 17.69 32.92 -10.70
N GLY A 20 18.46 33.25 -9.66
CA GLY A 20 19.88 32.91 -9.58
C GLY A 20 20.09 31.39 -9.45
N TRP A 21 19.33 30.74 -8.57
CA TRP A 21 19.42 29.29 -8.34
C TRP A 21 18.96 28.45 -9.52
N GLU A 22 18.05 28.95 -10.36
CA GLU A 22 17.67 28.30 -11.62
C GLU A 22 18.89 28.02 -12.52
N LYS A 23 19.91 28.88 -12.47
CA LYS A 23 21.13 28.76 -13.29
C LYS A 23 22.31 28.17 -12.52
N GLU A 24 22.50 28.60 -11.28
CA GLU A 24 23.70 28.28 -10.49
C GLU A 24 23.54 27.05 -9.61
N ARG A 25 22.30 26.69 -9.24
CA ARG A 25 21.97 25.59 -8.31
C ARG A 25 20.71 24.85 -8.74
N LYS A 26 20.74 24.37 -9.99
CA LYS A 26 19.58 23.79 -10.66
C LYS A 26 18.91 22.67 -9.87
N GLU A 27 19.68 21.80 -9.21
CA GLU A 27 19.13 20.72 -8.37
C GLU A 27 18.29 21.22 -7.19
N VAL A 28 18.72 22.32 -6.55
CA VAL A 28 17.99 22.94 -5.43
C VAL A 28 16.73 23.64 -5.95
N PHE A 29 16.84 24.32 -7.08
CA PHE A 29 15.71 24.96 -7.73
C PHE A 29 14.66 23.92 -8.16
N ASP A 30 15.08 22.82 -8.81
CA ASP A 30 14.23 21.72 -9.22
C ASP A 30 13.55 21.04 -8.01
N TYR A 31 14.26 20.90 -6.88
CA TYR A 31 13.67 20.39 -5.64
C TYR A 31 12.55 21.30 -5.12
N LEU A 32 12.78 22.62 -5.07
CA LEU A 32 11.78 23.61 -4.65
C LEU A 32 10.61 23.72 -5.65
N GLN A 33 10.88 23.52 -6.93
CA GLN A 33 9.85 23.50 -7.97
C GLN A 33 8.95 22.27 -7.86
N ASN A 34 9.50 21.16 -7.36
CA ASN A 34 8.79 19.90 -7.15
C ASN A 34 8.29 19.73 -5.70
N SER A 35 8.60 20.64 -4.79
CA SER A 35 8.08 20.64 -3.41
C SER A 35 6.64 21.16 -3.32
N ASN A 36 5.87 21.03 -4.41
CA ASN A 36 4.43 21.21 -4.33
C ASN A 36 3.92 20.24 -3.25
N ASP A 37 3.01 20.69 -2.40
CA ASP A 37 2.45 19.82 -1.36
C ASP A 37 1.57 18.78 -2.04
N ASN A 38 2.21 17.73 -2.57
CA ASN A 38 1.54 16.50 -2.96
C ASN A 38 0.78 15.91 -1.78
N HIS A 39 0.95 16.40 -0.55
CA HIS A 39 0.13 16.08 0.61
C HIS A 39 -1.37 16.20 0.36
N GLU A 40 -1.84 17.23 -0.37
CA GLU A 40 -3.27 17.38 -0.65
C GLU A 40 -3.75 16.30 -1.63
N LEU A 41 -3.05 16.13 -2.75
CA LEU A 41 -3.34 15.08 -3.73
C LEU A 41 -3.20 13.67 -3.14
N LEU A 42 -2.19 13.42 -2.31
CA LEU A 42 -1.99 12.16 -1.59
C LEU A 42 -3.11 11.92 -0.57
N ARG A 43 -3.59 12.98 0.10
CA ARG A 43 -4.74 12.91 1.00
C ARG A 43 -6.01 12.56 0.22
N GLU A 44 -6.26 13.23 -0.90
CA GLU A 44 -7.39 12.92 -1.78
C GLU A 44 -7.35 11.48 -2.29
N LEU A 45 -6.19 11.02 -2.78
CA LEU A 45 -6.00 9.63 -3.22
C LEU A 45 -6.20 8.64 -2.08
N SER A 46 -5.71 8.96 -0.87
CA SER A 46 -5.90 8.09 0.31
C SER A 46 -7.38 7.99 0.69
N ILE A 47 -8.11 9.11 0.65
CA ILE A 47 -9.56 9.13 0.88
C ILE A 47 -10.30 8.32 -0.19
N LEU A 48 -9.90 8.46 -1.46
CA LEU A 48 -10.49 7.72 -2.57
C LEU A 48 -10.29 6.21 -2.42
N ILE A 49 -9.06 5.79 -2.09
CA ILE A 49 -8.72 4.38 -1.85
C ILE A 49 -9.51 3.81 -0.66
N GLU A 50 -9.66 4.57 0.43
CA GLU A 50 -10.44 4.16 1.60
C GLU A 50 -11.96 4.12 1.31
N LYS A 51 -12.46 4.98 0.43
CA LYS A 51 -13.84 4.87 -0.06
C LYS A 51 -14.02 3.62 -0.92
N TYR A 52 -13.05 3.35 -1.79
CA TYR A 52 -13.04 2.17 -2.64
C TYR A 52 -12.92 0.86 -1.86
N SER A 53 -12.19 0.86 -0.73
CA SER A 53 -12.06 -0.35 0.10
C SER A 53 -13.41 -0.88 0.58
N LYS A 54 -14.40 0.01 0.75
CA LYS A 54 -15.77 -0.36 1.16
C LYS A 54 -16.59 -1.04 0.07
N SER A 55 -16.18 -0.95 -1.19
CA SER A 55 -16.80 -1.68 -2.30
C SER A 55 -16.13 -3.03 -2.59
N VAL A 56 -15.08 -3.39 -1.85
CA VAL A 56 -14.42 -4.69 -1.98
C VAL A 56 -15.42 -5.76 -1.58
N CYS A 57 -15.53 -6.77 -2.45
CA CYS A 57 -16.37 -7.94 -2.24
C CYS A 57 -15.47 -9.16 -2.41
N ALA A 58 -14.75 -9.49 -1.35
CA ALA A 58 -13.91 -10.67 -1.29
C ALA A 58 -14.37 -11.56 -0.13
N ASP A 59 -14.22 -12.87 -0.30
CA ASP A 59 -14.76 -13.88 0.61
C ASP A 59 -13.65 -14.64 1.34
N PHE A 60 -12.71 -13.91 1.97
CA PHE A 60 -11.66 -14.54 2.76
C PHE A 60 -12.18 -14.98 4.14
N GLU A 61 -11.66 -16.09 4.66
CA GLU A 61 -11.82 -16.50 6.04
C GLU A 61 -10.69 -15.93 6.92
N ILE A 62 -10.93 -15.83 8.22
CA ILE A 62 -9.92 -15.30 9.17
C ILE A 62 -8.64 -16.15 9.13
N ASP A 63 -8.79 -17.47 9.10
CA ASP A 63 -7.67 -18.40 9.10
C ASP A 63 -6.85 -18.31 7.79
N GLU A 64 -7.48 -17.97 6.67
CA GLU A 64 -6.80 -17.71 5.39
C GLU A 64 -5.94 -16.43 5.47
N ILE A 65 -6.50 -15.35 6.02
CA ILE A 65 -5.74 -14.10 6.23
C ILE A 65 -4.59 -14.33 7.21
N GLU A 66 -4.83 -15.08 8.28
CA GLU A 66 -3.80 -15.44 9.25
C GLU A 66 -2.66 -16.23 8.58
N TYR A 67 -2.99 -17.21 7.73
CA TYR A 67 -2.00 -17.94 6.95
C TYR A 67 -1.19 -17.00 6.05
N VAL A 68 -1.85 -16.12 5.29
CA VAL A 68 -1.18 -15.15 4.42
C VAL A 68 -0.23 -14.23 5.20
N LEU A 69 -0.62 -13.79 6.40
CA LEU A 69 0.27 -13.02 7.28
C LEU A 69 1.52 -13.82 7.67
N ASN A 70 1.43 -15.13 7.85
CA ASN A 70 2.56 -15.98 8.23
C ASN A 70 3.49 -16.30 7.05
N VAL A 71 2.97 -16.33 5.82
CA VAL A 71 3.72 -16.68 4.60
C VAL A 71 4.77 -15.62 4.19
N GLY A 72 4.65 -14.37 4.65
CA GLY A 72 5.72 -13.38 4.49
C GLY A 72 5.58 -12.41 3.29
N ILE A 73 4.34 -12.01 2.95
CA ILE A 73 4.03 -11.17 1.76
C ILE A 73 4.33 -9.67 1.96
N GLU A 74 4.79 -9.25 3.13
CA GLU A 74 4.90 -7.83 3.54
C GLU A 74 5.87 -6.97 2.72
N ASN A 75 6.87 -7.56 2.08
CA ASN A 75 7.94 -6.80 1.41
C ASN A 75 7.67 -6.51 -0.06
N ILE A 76 6.44 -6.74 -0.53
CA ILE A 76 6.02 -6.41 -1.90
C ILE A 76 6.11 -4.91 -2.12
N LYS A 77 6.85 -4.54 -3.18
CA LYS A 77 6.92 -3.17 -3.70
C LYS A 77 5.69 -2.85 -4.55
N VAL A 78 5.42 -1.56 -4.76
CA VAL A 78 4.21 -1.10 -5.45
C VAL A 78 4.15 -1.63 -6.90
N ASP A 79 5.29 -1.67 -7.58
CA ASP A 79 5.46 -2.21 -8.93
C ASP A 79 5.26 -3.73 -9.02
N GLU A 80 5.26 -4.43 -7.89
CA GLU A 80 5.10 -5.88 -7.81
C GLU A 80 3.66 -6.30 -7.42
N ILE A 81 2.79 -5.34 -7.07
CA ILE A 81 1.42 -5.61 -6.59
C ILE A 81 0.57 -6.34 -7.63
N GLU A 82 0.76 -6.03 -8.91
CA GLU A 82 0.08 -6.75 -9.98
C GLU A 82 0.43 -8.24 -9.99
N LYS A 83 1.60 -8.62 -9.47
CA LYS A 83 2.06 -10.01 -9.41
C LYS A 83 1.84 -10.66 -8.05
N LEU A 84 1.00 -10.08 -7.18
CA LEU A 84 0.74 -10.58 -5.81
C LEU A 84 0.48 -12.08 -5.75
N HIS A 85 -0.43 -12.59 -6.58
CA HIS A 85 -0.80 -14.01 -6.61
C HIS A 85 0.37 -14.92 -7.06
N LEU A 86 1.26 -14.44 -7.94
CA LEU A 86 2.46 -15.17 -8.36
C LEU A 86 3.53 -15.18 -7.27
N ILE A 87 3.68 -14.06 -6.56
CA ILE A 87 4.60 -13.99 -5.41
C ILE A 87 4.13 -14.95 -4.31
N TYR A 88 2.82 -14.96 -4.04
CA TYR A 88 2.23 -15.91 -3.12
C TYR A 88 2.49 -17.37 -3.54
N SER A 89 2.26 -17.72 -4.82
CA SER A 89 2.45 -19.11 -5.29
C SER A 89 3.89 -19.61 -5.12
N GLN A 90 4.88 -18.73 -5.27
CA GLN A 90 6.28 -19.04 -5.00
C GLN A 90 6.53 -19.34 -3.51
N LEU A 91 5.89 -18.58 -2.61
CA LEU A 91 6.08 -18.74 -1.16
C LEU A 91 5.43 -20.03 -0.61
N ILE A 92 4.30 -20.46 -1.18
CA ILE A 92 3.55 -21.64 -0.69
C ILE A 92 4.01 -22.97 -1.29
N THR A 93 5.03 -23.01 -2.14
CA THR A 93 5.40 -24.21 -2.92
C THR A 93 5.63 -25.46 -2.06
N LYS A 94 6.10 -25.29 -0.81
CA LYS A 94 6.31 -26.38 0.15
C LYS A 94 5.01 -26.88 0.78
N ASP A 95 4.02 -26.00 0.92
CA ASP A 95 2.77 -26.24 1.64
C ASP A 95 1.71 -26.86 0.73
N ILE A 96 1.84 -26.73 -0.59
CA ILE A 96 0.93 -27.34 -1.59
C ILE A 96 0.80 -28.85 -1.38
N LYS A 97 1.87 -29.54 -0.97
CA LYS A 97 1.84 -31.00 -0.77
C LYS A 97 1.04 -31.42 0.46
N GLN A 98 0.87 -30.54 1.44
CA GLN A 98 0.24 -30.85 2.72
C GLN A 98 -1.17 -30.27 2.82
N ASN A 99 -1.35 -29.02 2.37
CA ASN A 99 -2.59 -28.26 2.49
C ASN A 99 -3.04 -27.69 1.13
N GLY A 100 -2.86 -28.48 0.06
CA GLY A 100 -3.03 -28.03 -1.33
C GLY A 100 -4.35 -27.30 -1.61
N GLU A 101 -5.47 -27.86 -1.18
CA GLU A 101 -6.79 -27.25 -1.37
C GLU A 101 -6.88 -25.86 -0.72
N PHE A 102 -6.52 -25.77 0.56
CA PHE A 102 -6.52 -24.52 1.33
C PHE A 102 -5.63 -23.43 0.71
N VAL A 103 -4.37 -23.76 0.37
CA VAL A 103 -3.45 -22.76 -0.18
C VAL A 103 -3.82 -22.36 -1.62
N LEU A 104 -4.45 -23.25 -2.38
CA LEU A 104 -4.93 -22.94 -3.73
C LEU A 104 -6.19 -22.08 -3.71
N GLU A 105 -7.07 -22.25 -2.72
CA GLU A 105 -8.23 -21.37 -2.53
C GLU A 105 -7.79 -19.92 -2.29
N ILE A 106 -6.84 -19.71 -1.37
CA ILE A 106 -6.24 -18.40 -1.11
C ILE A 106 -5.62 -17.82 -2.39
N TYR A 107 -4.91 -18.64 -3.18
CA TYR A 107 -4.35 -18.21 -4.45
C TYR A 107 -5.42 -17.69 -5.41
N GLN A 108 -6.55 -18.38 -5.54
CA GLN A 108 -7.66 -17.94 -6.41
C GLN A 108 -8.26 -16.62 -5.92
N LYS A 109 -8.49 -16.49 -4.61
CA LYS A 109 -9.01 -15.25 -4.02
C LYS A 109 -8.05 -14.07 -4.28
N LEU A 110 -6.74 -14.25 -4.06
CA LEU A 110 -5.72 -13.24 -4.36
C LEU A 110 -5.63 -12.89 -5.85
N LYS A 111 -5.82 -13.88 -6.74
CA LYS A 111 -5.85 -13.68 -8.19
C LYS A 111 -7.07 -12.87 -8.63
N ASN A 112 -8.22 -13.07 -8.00
CA ASN A 112 -9.47 -12.38 -8.34
C ASN A 112 -9.49 -10.91 -7.89
N LEU A 113 -8.66 -10.53 -6.92
CA LEU A 113 -8.48 -9.13 -6.55
C LEU A 113 -7.96 -8.31 -7.74
N ASN A 114 -8.55 -7.15 -7.98
CA ASN A 114 -8.01 -6.18 -8.93
C ASN A 114 -6.82 -5.41 -8.36
N LEU A 115 -6.18 -4.57 -9.19
CA LEU A 115 -4.94 -3.86 -8.82
C LEU A 115 -5.08 -3.04 -7.52
N ILE A 116 -6.18 -2.31 -7.36
CA ILE A 116 -6.41 -1.44 -6.20
C ILE A 116 -6.68 -2.31 -4.97
N GLU A 117 -7.45 -3.38 -5.11
CA GLU A 117 -7.75 -4.33 -4.03
C GLU A 117 -6.48 -5.03 -3.54
N ARG A 118 -5.62 -5.47 -4.47
CA ARG A 118 -4.30 -6.04 -4.14
C ARG A 118 -3.45 -5.04 -3.37
N TYR A 119 -3.46 -3.77 -3.77
CA TYR A 119 -2.75 -2.71 -3.05
C TYR A 119 -3.29 -2.55 -1.62
N ILE A 120 -4.60 -2.44 -1.47
CA ILE A 120 -5.24 -2.31 -0.14
C ILE A 120 -4.88 -3.53 0.71
N PHE A 121 -5.03 -4.74 0.17
CA PHE A 121 -4.75 -5.99 0.86
C PHE A 121 -3.31 -6.03 1.41
N VAL A 122 -2.31 -5.76 0.56
CA VAL A 122 -0.89 -5.70 0.97
C VAL A 122 -0.65 -4.58 1.99
N SER A 123 -1.32 -3.44 1.85
CA SER A 123 -1.25 -2.34 2.83
C SER A 123 -1.79 -2.76 4.21
N ARG A 124 -2.91 -3.50 4.26
CA ARG A 124 -3.47 -4.05 5.51
C ARG A 124 -2.55 -5.09 6.14
N ILE A 125 -1.90 -5.96 5.35
CA ILE A 125 -0.85 -6.89 5.84
C ILE A 125 0.24 -6.11 6.59
N LYS A 126 0.77 -5.05 5.97
CA LYS A 126 1.83 -4.20 6.56
C LYS A 126 1.35 -3.57 7.87
N SER A 127 0.10 -3.11 7.93
CA SER A 127 -0.49 -2.53 9.14
C SER A 127 -0.60 -3.53 10.29
N VAL A 128 -1.12 -4.74 10.02
CA VAL A 128 -1.26 -5.79 11.05
C VAL A 128 0.11 -6.22 11.58
N LYS A 129 1.11 -6.43 10.69
CA LYS A 129 2.46 -6.83 11.13
C LYS A 129 3.19 -5.75 11.94
N LYS A 130 2.94 -4.46 11.69
CA LYS A 130 3.56 -3.37 12.45
C LYS A 130 3.15 -3.34 13.92
N LEU A 131 1.99 -3.91 14.27
CA LEU A 131 1.45 -3.84 15.63
C LEU A 131 2.27 -4.64 16.66
N LYS A 132 3.18 -5.54 16.24
CA LYS A 132 4.00 -6.40 17.13
C LYS A 132 3.20 -7.05 18.28
N ALA A 133 1.93 -7.38 18.04
CA ALA A 133 1.01 -7.81 19.08
C ALA A 133 1.22 -9.30 19.44
N LYS A 134 0.81 -9.70 20.65
CA LYS A 134 0.82 -11.13 21.06
C LYS A 134 -0.28 -11.89 20.30
N ASN A 135 -0.15 -13.21 20.17
CA ASN A 135 -1.02 -14.04 19.31
C ASN A 135 -2.53 -13.85 19.52
N GLU A 136 -3.00 -13.53 20.73
CA GLU A 136 -4.43 -13.32 21.02
C GLU A 136 -5.00 -12.02 20.42
N ASP A 137 -4.18 -10.99 20.20
CA ASP A 137 -4.59 -9.70 19.60
C ASP A 137 -4.65 -9.76 18.07
N LYS A 138 -4.13 -10.84 17.46
CA LYS A 138 -3.94 -10.94 16.01
C LYS A 138 -5.26 -11.17 15.26
N LYS A 139 -6.18 -11.96 15.82
CA LYS A 139 -7.51 -12.18 15.24
C LYS A 139 -8.35 -10.91 15.26
N GLU A 140 -8.32 -10.17 16.37
CA GLU A 140 -9.01 -8.88 16.45
C GLU A 140 -8.43 -7.86 15.47
N ALA A 141 -7.09 -7.82 15.32
CA ALA A 141 -6.45 -7.02 14.29
C ALA A 141 -6.87 -7.43 12.87
N ILE A 142 -6.95 -8.73 12.57
CA ILE A 142 -7.45 -9.21 11.26
C ILE A 142 -8.89 -8.73 11.05
N MET A 143 -9.78 -8.94 12.02
CA MET A 143 -11.18 -8.50 11.94
C MET A 143 -11.29 -6.99 11.73
N HIS A 144 -10.43 -6.18 12.36
CA HIS A 144 -10.45 -4.73 12.20
C HIS A 144 -9.93 -4.28 10.83
N TYR A 145 -8.73 -4.74 10.43
CA TYR A 145 -8.04 -4.24 9.23
C TYR A 145 -8.50 -4.88 7.94
N PHE A 146 -9.05 -6.09 7.99
CA PHE A 146 -9.51 -6.85 6.82
C PHE A 146 -11.04 -6.99 6.74
N LYS A 147 -11.81 -6.23 7.52
CA LYS A 147 -13.28 -6.34 7.54
C LYS A 147 -13.93 -6.34 6.15
N GLU A 148 -13.40 -5.59 5.17
CA GLU A 148 -13.95 -5.55 3.81
C GLU A 148 -13.52 -6.72 2.91
N PHE A 149 -12.56 -7.53 3.36
CA PHE A 149 -12.10 -8.72 2.66
C PHE A 149 -12.63 -10.01 3.28
N LEU A 150 -13.22 -9.93 4.48
CA LEU A 150 -13.72 -11.09 5.19
C LEU A 150 -15.12 -11.44 4.70
N LYS A 151 -15.38 -12.74 4.60
CA LYS A 151 -16.71 -13.29 4.42
C LYS A 151 -17.52 -13.02 5.70
N ILE A 152 -18.46 -12.08 5.64
CA ILE A 152 -19.38 -11.73 6.74
C ILE A 152 -20.74 -12.39 6.51
#